data_AF-A0A1V9FE86-F1
#
_entry.id   AF-A0A1V9FE86-F1
#
_cell.length_a   1.000
_cell.length_b   1.000
_cell.length_c   1.000
_cell.angle_alpha   90.00
_cell.angle_beta   90.00
_cell.angle_gamma   90.00
#
_symmetry.space_group_name_H-M   'P 1'
#
loop_
_entity.id
_entity.type
_entity.pdbx_description
1 polymer ?
#
loop_
_entity_poly.entity_id
_entity_poly.type
_entity_poly.pdbx_seq_one_letter_code
_entity_poly.pdbx_strand_id
1 'polypeptide(L)'
;MNYAKVLDAALTMFPRKVKVTCIDGVSGQPIGRYKVLLHHLPNVFNKPITLTIEGNEWRVIKASPVHSDEFSIFRKLTLHVLNKEQEQQSTLGHNVPTRHASIPATTPTAYYEQFTVHLQPTDWLQMEFLPAAELPLIQEEVALIAPVLLPENGLNPLLGYETPHVRHQTAHLGVDIPFDAFCAAIQVNKKGNIRIEGHEYVQNGFALQSDNYEYYGTVVNNRITHLSLTGFDSVDDEFFRLVTTWELVLVKWVECSITTVQPDITEET
;
A
#
# COMPACT_ATOMS: atom_id res chain seq x y z
N MET A 1 0.19 -33.47 -12.68
CA MET A 1 -0.81 -32.62 -13.37
C MET A 1 -1.25 -31.57 -12.38
N ASN A 2 -0.86 -30.30 -12.59
CA ASN A 2 -0.88 -29.28 -11.55
C ASN A 2 -2.24 -28.58 -11.53
N TYR A 3 -3.14 -29.03 -10.64
CA TYR A 3 -4.52 -28.54 -10.53
C TYR A 3 -4.61 -27.02 -10.30
N ALA A 4 -3.61 -26.42 -9.64
CA ALA A 4 -3.53 -24.96 -9.43
C ALA A 4 -3.39 -24.20 -10.77
N LYS A 5 -2.53 -24.68 -11.68
CA LYS A 5 -2.34 -24.05 -13.00
C LYS A 5 -3.58 -24.18 -13.90
N VAL A 6 -4.35 -25.27 -13.75
CA VAL A 6 -5.61 -25.46 -14.49
C VAL A 6 -6.73 -24.57 -13.93
N LEU A 7 -6.74 -24.35 -12.61
CA LEU A 7 -7.68 -23.42 -11.96
C LEU A 7 -7.40 -21.95 -12.35
N ASP A 8 -6.14 -21.53 -12.39
CA ASP A 8 -5.77 -20.18 -12.87
C ASP A 8 -6.06 -20.00 -14.37
N ALA A 9 -5.81 -21.02 -15.19
CA ALA A 9 -6.17 -21.02 -16.62
C ALA A 9 -7.70 -21.00 -16.85
N ALA A 10 -8.49 -21.59 -15.94
CA ALA A 10 -9.95 -21.56 -16.02
C ALA A 10 -10.55 -20.24 -15.48
N LEU A 11 -9.91 -19.62 -14.49
CA LEU A 11 -10.28 -18.30 -13.95
C LEU A 11 -10.00 -17.17 -14.96
N THR A 12 -8.99 -17.33 -15.81
CA THR A 12 -8.69 -16.42 -16.92
C THR A 12 -9.64 -16.57 -18.11
N MET A 13 -10.21 -17.78 -18.36
CA MET A 13 -11.18 -17.99 -19.44
C MET A 13 -12.59 -17.46 -19.17
N PHE A 14 -13.00 -17.29 -17.91
CA PHE A 14 -14.30 -16.71 -17.56
C PHE A 14 -14.17 -15.75 -16.37
N PRO A 15 -13.99 -14.44 -16.63
CA PRO A 15 -13.89 -13.46 -15.55
C PRO A 15 -15.12 -13.54 -14.63
N ARG A 16 -14.90 -13.97 -13.38
CA ARG A 16 -15.97 -14.10 -12.39
C ARG A 16 -16.50 -12.71 -12.05
N LYS A 17 -17.77 -12.46 -12.40
CA LYS A 17 -18.46 -11.21 -12.10
C LYS A 17 -19.32 -11.35 -10.85
N VAL A 18 -19.23 -10.36 -9.97
CA VAL A 18 -20.05 -10.22 -8.76
C VAL A 18 -21.10 -9.14 -9.01
N LYS A 19 -22.35 -9.39 -8.58
CA LYS A 19 -23.40 -8.37 -8.61
C LYS A 19 -23.26 -7.47 -7.38
N VAL A 20 -22.81 -6.24 -7.61
CA VAL A 20 -22.60 -5.23 -6.56
C VAL A 20 -23.82 -4.32 -6.52
N THR A 21 -24.49 -4.23 -5.37
CA THR A 21 -25.58 -3.27 -5.14
C THR A 21 -25.02 -2.12 -4.31
N CYS A 22 -25.03 -0.91 -4.85
CA CYS A 22 -24.63 0.28 -4.12
C CYS A 22 -25.85 0.94 -3.50
N ILE A 23 -25.78 1.20 -2.20
CA ILE A 23 -26.76 1.92 -1.40
C ILE A 23 -26.11 3.22 -0.97
N ASP A 24 -26.83 4.32 -1.09
CA ASP A 24 -26.38 5.62 -0.62
C ASP A 24 -26.23 5.60 0.91
N GLY A 25 -25.03 5.94 1.39
CA GLY A 25 -24.67 5.87 2.80
C GLY A 25 -25.41 6.87 3.69
N VAL A 26 -25.96 7.95 3.12
CA VAL A 26 -26.65 9.03 3.86
C VAL A 26 -28.16 8.79 3.88
N SER A 27 -28.76 8.54 2.72
CA SER A 27 -30.21 8.39 2.53
C SER A 27 -30.71 6.95 2.65
N GLY A 28 -29.82 5.96 2.56
CA GLY A 28 -30.18 4.54 2.54
C GLY A 28 -30.86 4.09 1.25
N GLN A 29 -30.96 4.94 0.24
CA GLN A 29 -31.63 4.60 -1.02
C GLN A 29 -30.71 3.80 -1.96
N PRO A 30 -31.24 2.85 -2.74
CA PRO A 30 -30.45 2.17 -3.76
C PRO A 30 -29.98 3.16 -4.83
N ILE A 31 -28.67 3.24 -5.04
CA ILE A 31 -28.07 4.02 -6.14
C ILE A 31 -28.15 3.21 -7.43
N GLY A 32 -27.74 1.94 -7.38
CA GLY A 32 -27.60 1.13 -8.58
C GLY A 32 -27.12 -0.29 -8.32
N ARG A 33 -27.12 -1.08 -9.39
CA ARG A 33 -26.63 -2.47 -9.39
C ARG A 33 -25.66 -2.66 -10.54
N TYR A 34 -24.45 -3.06 -10.22
CA TYR A 34 -23.32 -3.17 -11.14
C TYR A 34 -22.83 -4.61 -11.23
N LYS A 35 -22.19 -4.95 -12.35
CA LYS A 35 -21.48 -6.22 -12.51
C LYS A 35 -19.98 -5.94 -12.53
N VAL A 36 -19.32 -6.21 -11.40
CA VAL A 36 -17.90 -5.92 -11.21
C VAL A 36 -17.09 -7.20 -11.30
N LEU A 37 -15.88 -7.14 -11.85
CA LEU A 37 -14.95 -8.26 -11.86
C LEU A 37 -14.46 -8.55 -10.45
N LEU A 38 -14.38 -9.82 -10.06
CA LEU A 38 -13.99 -10.21 -8.70
C LEU A 38 -12.60 -9.65 -8.31
N HIS A 39 -11.64 -9.64 -9.24
CA HIS A 39 -10.30 -9.10 -8.99
C HIS A 39 -10.24 -7.56 -8.88
N HIS A 40 -11.31 -6.85 -9.22
CA HIS A 40 -11.43 -5.41 -8.95
C HIS A 40 -11.99 -5.12 -7.55
N LEU A 41 -12.35 -6.16 -6.79
CA LEU A 41 -12.85 -6.05 -5.43
C LEU A 41 -11.76 -6.52 -4.46
N PRO A 42 -11.66 -5.91 -3.26
CA PRO A 42 -10.72 -6.37 -2.26
C PRO A 42 -11.10 -7.77 -1.77
N ASN A 43 -10.12 -8.54 -1.30
CA ASN A 43 -10.36 -9.85 -0.70
C ASN A 43 -11.20 -9.77 0.59
N VAL A 44 -11.11 -8.64 1.29
CA VAL A 44 -11.82 -8.36 2.54
C VAL A 44 -12.09 -6.85 2.68
N PHE A 45 -13.26 -6.48 3.19
CA PHE A 45 -13.65 -5.11 3.47
C PHE A 45 -13.40 -4.73 4.94
N ASN A 46 -12.13 -4.71 5.36
CA ASN A 46 -11.72 -4.49 6.75
C ASN A 46 -10.82 -3.25 6.97
N LYS A 47 -10.76 -2.34 5.99
CA LYS A 47 -10.01 -1.09 6.08
C LYS A 47 -10.65 -0.03 5.18
N PRO A 48 -10.40 1.27 5.42
CA PRO A 48 -10.79 2.33 4.51
C PRO A 48 -10.46 2.01 3.06
N ILE A 49 -11.47 2.12 2.19
CA ILE A 49 -11.32 1.87 0.76
C ILE A 49 -12.30 2.71 -0.05
N THR A 50 -11.79 3.19 -1.18
CA THR A 50 -12.55 3.84 -2.25
C THR A 50 -12.48 2.95 -3.49
N LEU A 51 -13.62 2.70 -4.11
CA LEU A 51 -13.73 1.89 -5.32
C LEU A 51 -14.16 2.75 -6.50
N THR A 52 -13.57 2.52 -7.65
CA THR A 52 -14.04 3.10 -8.91
C THR A 52 -14.98 2.13 -9.61
N ILE A 53 -16.27 2.47 -9.70
CA ILE A 53 -17.30 1.66 -10.36
C ILE A 53 -17.93 2.49 -11.47
N GLU A 54 -17.79 2.03 -12.71
CA GLU A 54 -18.24 2.75 -13.92
C GLU A 54 -17.77 4.21 -13.98
N GLY A 55 -16.51 4.44 -13.60
CA GLY A 55 -15.87 5.77 -13.61
C GLY A 55 -16.22 6.67 -12.42
N ASN A 56 -17.09 6.23 -11.52
CA ASN A 56 -17.43 6.97 -10.31
C ASN A 56 -16.64 6.44 -9.11
N GLU A 57 -16.08 7.35 -8.31
CA GLU A 57 -15.38 7.02 -7.07
C GLU A 57 -16.37 6.96 -5.89
N TRP A 58 -16.33 5.84 -5.18
CA TRP A 58 -17.24 5.52 -4.09
C TRP A 58 -16.47 5.13 -2.84
N ARG A 59 -16.55 5.94 -1.79
CA ARG A 59 -16.01 5.60 -0.48
C ARG A 59 -16.92 4.58 0.19
N VAL A 60 -16.42 3.38 0.45
CA VAL A 60 -17.21 2.31 1.08
C VAL A 60 -17.23 2.49 2.58
N ILE A 61 -18.42 2.59 3.16
CA ILE A 61 -18.63 2.72 4.62
C ILE A 61 -19.21 1.46 5.25
N LYS A 62 -19.78 0.55 4.45
CA LYS A 62 -20.27 -0.76 4.91
C LYS A 62 -20.27 -1.76 3.74
N ALA A 63 -19.90 -2.99 4.02
CA ALA A 63 -19.97 -4.09 3.05
C ALA A 63 -20.71 -5.30 3.64
N SER A 64 -21.47 -6.00 2.79
CA SER A 64 -22.12 -7.25 3.15
C SER A 64 -22.23 -8.17 1.94
N PRO A 65 -21.62 -9.38 1.96
CA PRO A 65 -20.71 -9.88 3.00
C PRO A 65 -19.34 -9.16 2.99
N VAL A 66 -18.54 -9.35 4.03
CA VAL A 66 -17.24 -8.67 4.22
C VAL A 66 -16.10 -9.39 3.49
N HIS A 67 -16.15 -10.72 3.41
CA HIS A 67 -15.11 -11.54 2.80
C HIS A 67 -15.45 -11.95 1.36
N SER A 68 -14.43 -11.98 0.52
CA SER A 68 -14.54 -12.37 -0.90
C SER A 68 -14.97 -13.81 -1.12
N ASP A 69 -14.63 -14.73 -0.23
CA ASP A 69 -15.11 -16.10 -0.29
C ASP A 69 -16.64 -16.16 -0.29
N GLU A 70 -17.29 -15.34 0.55
CA GLU A 70 -18.75 -15.30 0.63
C GLU A 70 -19.38 -14.69 -0.62
N PHE A 71 -18.95 -13.49 -1.04
CA PHE A 71 -19.56 -12.86 -2.22
C PHE A 71 -19.12 -13.47 -3.55
N SER A 72 -18.03 -14.25 -3.59
CA SER A 72 -17.67 -15.03 -4.77
C SER A 72 -18.57 -16.26 -4.94
N ILE A 73 -18.97 -16.90 -3.83
CA ILE A 73 -19.92 -18.03 -3.82
C ILE A 73 -21.33 -17.52 -4.16
N PHE A 74 -21.83 -16.52 -3.44
CA PHE A 74 -23.20 -16.02 -3.62
C PHE A 74 -23.37 -15.06 -4.80
N ARG A 75 -22.24 -14.60 -5.37
CA ARG A 75 -22.17 -13.60 -6.47
C ARG A 75 -22.94 -12.32 -6.18
N LYS A 76 -23.07 -11.96 -4.90
CA LYS A 76 -23.81 -10.80 -4.42
C LYS A 76 -22.99 -10.08 -3.36
N LEU A 77 -22.86 -8.77 -3.54
CA LEU A 77 -22.22 -7.87 -2.61
C LEU A 77 -23.10 -6.61 -2.51
N THR A 78 -23.37 -6.17 -1.29
CA THR A 78 -24.06 -4.90 -1.02
C THR A 78 -23.07 -3.97 -0.37
N LEU A 79 -22.89 -2.78 -0.95
CA LEU A 79 -22.03 -1.74 -0.45
C LEU A 79 -22.87 -0.52 -0.07
N HIS A 80 -22.67 0.00 1.13
CA HIS A 80 -23.08 1.38 1.43
C HIS A 80 -21.91 2.29 1.10
N VAL A 81 -22.18 3.30 0.29
CA VAL A 81 -21.14 4.16 -0.29
C VAL A 81 -21.47 5.63 -0.16
N LEU A 82 -20.43 6.45 -0.10
CA LEU A 82 -20.50 7.90 -0.20
C LEU A 82 -19.79 8.33 -1.49
N ASN A 83 -20.35 9.32 -2.18
CA ASN A 83 -19.60 10.03 -3.22
C ASN A 83 -18.62 11.03 -2.57
N LYS A 84 -17.80 11.69 -3.39
CA LYS A 84 -16.77 12.64 -2.93
C LYS A 84 -17.33 13.80 -2.10
N GLU A 85 -18.48 14.37 -2.47
CA GLU A 85 -19.10 15.47 -1.74
C GLU A 85 -19.63 15.02 -0.37
N GLN A 86 -20.29 13.86 -0.33
CA GLN A 86 -20.82 13.25 0.90
C GLN A 86 -19.69 12.83 1.84
N GLU A 87 -18.60 12.29 1.31
CA GLU A 87 -17.40 11.92 2.07
C GLU A 87 -16.82 13.14 2.79
N GLN A 88 -16.67 14.27 2.10
CA GLN A 88 -16.16 15.52 2.68
C GLN A 88 -17.06 16.10 3.78
N GLN A 89 -18.36 15.81 3.73
CA GLN A 89 -19.35 16.26 4.72
C GLN A 89 -19.53 15.28 5.89
N SER A 90 -18.99 14.06 5.76
CA SER A 90 -19.15 13.01 6.76
C SER A 90 -18.01 13.03 7.77
N THR A 91 -18.32 12.73 9.03
CA THR A 91 -17.30 12.55 10.07
C THR A 91 -16.71 11.13 9.96
N LEU A 92 -15.81 10.94 8.99
CA LEU A 92 -15.03 9.71 8.86
C LEU A 92 -13.70 9.86 9.60
N GLY A 93 -13.16 8.72 10.05
CA GLY A 93 -11.80 8.64 10.58
C GLY A 93 -10.74 8.75 9.48
N HIS A 94 -9.48 8.60 9.88
CA HIS A 94 -8.34 8.59 8.99
C HIS A 94 -8.33 7.33 8.10
N ASN A 95 -7.79 7.44 6.88
CA ASN A 95 -7.75 6.33 5.93
C ASN A 95 -6.64 5.29 6.21
N VAL A 96 -5.63 5.66 7.00
CA VAL A 96 -4.51 4.79 7.36
C VAL A 96 -4.36 4.71 8.88
N PRO A 97 -3.92 3.57 9.43
CA PRO A 97 -3.75 3.39 10.87
C PRO A 97 -2.50 4.10 11.40
N THR A 98 -1.58 4.47 10.51
CA THR A 98 -0.31 5.07 10.88
C THR A 98 0.19 6.01 9.79
N ARG A 99 1.06 6.95 10.15
CA ARG A 99 1.77 7.83 9.22
C ARG A 99 3.19 8.07 9.71
N HIS A 100 4.09 8.35 8.76
CA HIS A 100 5.42 8.82 9.07
C HIS A 100 5.37 10.17 9.81
N ALA A 101 6.28 10.41 10.76
CA ALA A 101 6.30 11.67 11.53
C ALA A 101 6.68 12.90 10.70
N SER A 102 7.48 12.72 9.65
CA SER A 102 7.86 13.81 8.74
C SER A 102 7.25 13.63 7.36
N ILE A 103 6.81 14.75 6.78
CA ILE A 103 6.53 14.90 5.35
C ILE A 103 7.80 15.48 4.72
N PRO A 104 8.26 14.98 3.57
CA PRO A 104 9.48 15.48 2.98
C PRO A 104 9.30 16.92 2.48
N ALA A 105 10.39 17.69 2.44
CA ALA A 105 10.38 19.01 1.83
C ALA A 105 10.01 18.92 0.33
N THR A 106 9.48 20.00 -0.22
CA THR A 106 9.02 20.04 -1.62
C THR A 106 9.66 21.17 -2.41
N THR A 107 9.65 21.04 -3.74
CA THR A 107 10.24 21.96 -4.71
C THR A 107 9.35 22.05 -5.96
N PRO A 108 9.26 23.22 -6.61
CA PRO A 108 8.48 23.40 -7.85
C PRO A 108 9.09 22.66 -9.04
N THR A 109 10.36 22.27 -8.94
CA THR A 109 11.15 21.79 -10.08
C THR A 109 11.28 20.27 -10.06
N ALA A 110 10.80 19.63 -11.13
CA ALA A 110 11.09 18.23 -11.40
C ALA A 110 12.58 18.05 -11.74
N TYR A 111 13.19 16.99 -11.23
CA TYR A 111 14.58 16.65 -11.53
C TYR A 111 14.71 15.67 -12.70
N TYR A 112 13.72 14.79 -12.86
CA TYR A 112 13.67 13.78 -13.92
C TYR A 112 12.52 14.06 -14.89
N GLU A 113 12.63 13.60 -16.14
CA GLU A 113 11.62 13.87 -17.18
C GLU A 113 10.75 12.64 -17.54
N GLN A 114 11.13 11.43 -17.11
CA GLN A 114 10.52 10.22 -17.67
C GLN A 114 9.14 9.90 -17.08
N PHE A 115 8.94 10.11 -15.78
CA PHE A 115 7.65 9.89 -15.11
C PHE A 115 7.57 10.56 -13.73
N THR A 116 6.37 10.54 -13.13
CA THR A 116 6.12 11.03 -11.77
C THR A 116 5.22 10.03 -11.02
N VAL A 117 5.63 9.62 -9.83
CA VAL A 117 4.80 8.89 -8.87
C VAL A 117 3.96 9.89 -8.09
N HIS A 118 2.65 9.67 -8.03
CA HIS A 118 1.71 10.51 -7.28
C HIS A 118 1.33 9.79 -5.99
N LEU A 119 1.60 10.43 -4.85
CA LEU A 119 1.32 9.89 -3.51
C LEU A 119 0.36 10.79 -2.75
N GLN A 120 -0.48 10.21 -1.90
CA GLN A 120 -1.12 10.98 -0.83
C GLN A 120 -0.10 11.30 0.27
N PRO A 121 -0.29 12.38 1.05
CA PRO A 121 0.55 12.63 2.23
C PRO A 121 0.60 11.45 3.20
N THR A 122 -0.49 10.68 3.30
CA THR A 122 -0.60 9.49 4.12
C THR A 122 0.10 8.25 3.56
N ASP A 123 0.47 8.25 2.28
CA ASP A 123 1.12 7.10 1.62
C ASP A 123 2.64 7.15 1.78
N TRP A 124 3.18 8.28 2.24
CA TRP A 124 4.61 8.49 2.41
C TRP A 124 5.23 7.44 3.34
N LEU A 125 6.15 6.64 2.78
CA LEU A 125 6.90 5.59 3.46
C LEU A 125 6.01 4.57 4.17
N GLN A 126 4.88 4.16 3.57
CA GLN A 126 4.03 3.10 4.15
C GLN A 126 4.53 1.68 3.87
N MET A 127 5.42 1.52 2.88
CA MET A 127 6.04 0.25 2.50
C MET A 127 7.55 0.43 2.39
N GLU A 128 8.20 0.52 3.54
CA GLU A 128 9.52 1.10 3.71
C GLU A 128 10.59 0.03 3.90
N PHE A 129 11.74 0.20 3.25
CA PHE A 129 12.93 -0.58 3.54
C PHE A 129 13.72 0.07 4.66
N LEU A 130 14.06 -0.73 5.67
CA LEU A 130 14.85 -0.30 6.81
C LEU A 130 16.00 -1.28 7.10
N PRO A 131 17.08 -0.85 7.78
CA PRO A 131 18.16 -1.74 8.15
C PRO A 131 17.69 -2.89 9.05
N ALA A 132 18.09 -4.12 8.74
CA ALA A 132 17.76 -5.30 9.53
C ALA A 132 18.31 -5.24 10.96
N ALA A 133 19.41 -4.51 11.17
CA ALA A 133 19.98 -4.25 12.49
C ALA A 133 19.00 -3.52 13.43
N GLU A 134 18.07 -2.74 12.88
CA GLU A 134 17.07 -1.95 13.63
C GLU A 134 15.76 -2.72 13.87
N LEU A 135 15.73 -4.03 13.57
CA LEU A 135 14.54 -4.88 13.72
C LEU A 135 13.89 -4.78 15.12
N PRO A 136 14.63 -4.72 16.25
CA PRO A 136 13.99 -4.52 17.56
C PRO A 136 13.16 -3.24 17.64
N LEU A 137 13.68 -2.12 17.13
CA LEU A 137 12.98 -0.83 17.15
C LEU A 137 11.78 -0.82 16.19
N ILE A 138 11.94 -1.46 15.03
CA ILE A 138 10.84 -1.66 14.07
C ILE A 138 9.70 -2.45 14.71
N GLN A 139 10.02 -3.53 15.44
CA GLN A 139 9.03 -4.36 16.12
C GLN A 139 8.30 -3.59 17.25
N GLU A 140 9.01 -2.76 18.02
CA GLU A 140 8.40 -1.88 19.01
C GLU A 140 7.41 -0.92 18.35
N GLU A 141 7.78 -0.26 17.26
CA GLU A 141 6.89 0.66 16.55
C GLU A 141 5.67 -0.08 15.96
N VAL A 142 5.86 -1.27 15.39
CA VAL A 142 4.75 -2.12 14.89
C VAL A 142 3.78 -2.48 16.03
N ALA A 143 4.30 -2.77 17.22
CA ALA A 143 3.47 -3.08 18.38
C ALA A 143 2.62 -1.88 18.84
N LEU A 144 3.08 -0.64 18.61
CA LEU A 144 2.30 0.58 18.87
C LEU A 144 1.18 0.80 17.86
N ILE A 145 1.34 0.30 16.62
CA ILE A 145 0.32 0.43 15.55
C ILE A 145 -0.78 -0.64 15.70
N ALA A 146 -0.45 -1.84 16.19
CA ALA A 146 -1.38 -2.96 16.26
C ALA A 146 -2.74 -2.65 16.96
N PRO A 147 -2.78 -1.90 18.09
CA PRO A 147 -4.05 -1.52 18.72
C PRO A 147 -4.93 -0.60 17.86
N VAL A 148 -4.35 0.16 16.92
CA VAL A 148 -5.10 1.01 15.99
C VAL A 148 -5.79 0.16 14.90
N LEU A 149 -5.17 -0.94 14.49
CA LEU A 149 -5.70 -1.85 13.48
C LEU A 149 -6.87 -2.71 13.99
N LEU A 150 -6.83 -3.11 15.26
CA LEU A 150 -7.80 -4.00 15.89
C LEU A 150 -8.43 -3.29 17.10
N PRO A 151 -9.28 -2.27 16.89
CA PRO A 151 -9.85 -1.53 18.00
C PRO A 151 -10.81 -2.43 18.80
N GLU A 152 -10.60 -2.51 20.11
CA GLU A 152 -11.37 -3.37 21.03
C GLU A 152 -12.87 -3.02 21.07
N ASN A 153 -13.25 -1.82 20.63
CA ASN A 153 -14.60 -1.30 20.67
C ASN A 153 -15.51 -1.76 19.51
N GLY A 154 -15.00 -2.61 18.60
CA GLY A 154 -15.80 -3.16 17.49
C GLY A 154 -16.22 -2.12 16.45
N LEU A 155 -15.53 -0.98 16.37
CA LEU A 155 -15.73 0.01 15.31
C LEU A 155 -15.60 -0.65 13.94
N ASN A 156 -16.50 -0.28 13.02
CA ASN A 156 -16.42 -0.73 11.64
C ASN A 156 -15.19 -0.08 10.98
N PRO A 157 -14.16 -0.85 10.61
CA PRO A 157 -12.91 -0.29 10.10
C PRO A 157 -13.08 0.42 8.75
N LEU A 158 -14.17 0.18 8.03
CA LEU A 158 -14.50 0.92 6.81
C LEU A 158 -14.76 2.41 7.07
N LEU A 159 -15.10 2.80 8.31
CA LEU A 159 -15.34 4.20 8.69
C LEU A 159 -14.04 4.99 8.93
N GLY A 160 -12.90 4.34 8.95
CA GLY A 160 -11.61 4.98 9.25
C GLY A 160 -11.13 4.74 10.67
N TYR A 161 -9.88 5.15 10.89
CA TYR A 161 -9.19 5.07 12.17
C TYR A 161 -9.35 6.38 12.93
N GLU A 162 -9.78 6.33 14.20
CA GLU A 162 -10.03 7.54 14.99
C GLU A 162 -8.77 8.38 15.18
N THR A 163 -7.65 7.74 15.54
CA THR A 163 -6.36 8.41 15.74
C THR A 163 -5.25 7.53 15.17
N PRO A 164 -4.64 7.91 14.04
CA PRO A 164 -3.53 7.17 13.48
C PRO A 164 -2.29 7.33 14.35
N HIS A 165 -1.54 6.25 14.50
CA HIS A 165 -0.24 6.29 15.17
C HIS A 165 0.78 7.06 14.33
N VAL A 166 1.51 7.99 14.94
CA VAL A 166 2.56 8.74 14.25
C VAL A 166 3.91 8.09 14.56
N ARG A 167 4.57 7.57 13.54
CA ARG A 167 5.85 6.85 13.66
C ARG A 167 6.98 7.82 13.97
N HIS A 168 7.26 8.07 15.24
CA HIS A 168 8.34 8.96 15.67
C HIS A 168 9.64 8.19 15.98
N GLN A 169 9.53 6.96 16.48
CA GLN A 169 10.71 6.19 16.90
C GLN A 169 11.51 5.76 15.68
N THR A 170 10.83 5.45 14.58
CA THR A 170 11.45 5.00 13.34
C THR A 170 11.66 6.12 12.31
N ALA A 171 11.21 7.35 12.57
CA ALA A 171 11.26 8.45 11.60
C ALA A 171 12.67 8.92 11.21
N HIS A 172 13.64 8.64 12.07
CA HIS A 172 15.04 8.98 11.84
C HIS A 172 15.80 7.81 11.23
N LEU A 173 15.19 6.62 11.18
CA LEU A 173 15.78 5.49 10.50
C LEU A 173 15.72 5.76 9.01
N GLY A 174 16.78 5.34 8.36
CA GLY A 174 16.93 5.45 6.93
C GLY A 174 17.82 4.33 6.45
N VAL A 175 17.96 4.26 5.13
CA VAL A 175 19.00 3.45 4.53
C VAL A 175 20.22 4.32 4.28
N ASP A 176 21.37 3.68 4.07
CA ASP A 176 22.61 4.37 3.73
C ASP A 176 23.24 3.76 2.49
N ILE A 177 22.53 3.82 1.36
CA ILE A 177 22.88 3.07 0.15
C ILE A 177 23.36 4.02 -0.94
N PRO A 178 24.54 3.79 -1.56
CA PRO A 178 24.96 4.59 -2.71
C PRO A 178 23.94 4.49 -3.86
N PHE A 179 23.41 5.62 -4.31
CA PHE A 179 22.30 5.68 -5.27
C PHE A 179 22.64 5.02 -6.61
N ASP A 180 23.87 5.23 -7.11
CA ASP A 180 24.32 4.60 -8.36
C ASP A 180 24.45 3.08 -8.24
N ALA A 181 24.96 2.59 -7.09
CA ALA A 181 25.08 1.16 -6.83
C ALA A 181 23.70 0.50 -6.72
N PHE A 182 22.75 1.18 -6.07
CA PHE A 182 21.35 0.77 -6.03
C PHE A 182 20.77 0.66 -7.43
N CYS A 183 20.90 1.72 -8.23
CA CYS A 183 20.37 1.76 -9.60
C CYS A 183 20.92 0.63 -10.47
N ALA A 184 22.21 0.31 -10.34
CA ALA A 184 22.85 -0.76 -11.09
C ALA A 184 22.34 -2.15 -10.68
N ALA A 185 22.13 -2.37 -9.39
CA ALA A 185 21.73 -3.67 -8.85
C ALA A 185 20.27 -4.04 -9.17
N ILE A 186 19.35 -3.06 -9.17
CA ILE A 186 17.95 -3.28 -9.58
C ILE A 186 17.72 -3.12 -11.08
N GLN A 187 18.78 -2.79 -11.84
CA GLN A 187 18.72 -2.57 -13.29
C GLN A 187 17.66 -1.54 -13.71
N VAL A 188 17.75 -0.33 -13.15
CA VAL A 188 16.76 0.74 -13.40
C VAL A 188 16.54 0.97 -14.89
N ASN A 189 15.27 0.90 -15.30
CA ASN A 189 14.85 1.16 -16.68
C ASN A 189 14.26 2.57 -16.84
N LYS A 190 13.71 3.20 -15.78
CA LYS A 190 13.31 4.62 -15.78
C LYS A 190 13.58 5.32 -14.45
N LYS A 191 13.87 6.61 -14.51
CA LYS A 191 13.98 7.54 -13.38
C LYS A 191 12.91 8.62 -13.46
N GLY A 192 12.27 8.90 -12.34
CA GLY A 192 11.14 9.81 -12.23
C GLY A 192 11.16 10.60 -10.93
N ASN A 193 10.13 11.43 -10.75
CA ASN A 193 9.94 12.24 -9.55
C ASN A 193 8.85 11.67 -8.66
N ILE A 194 8.74 12.22 -7.46
CA ILE A 194 7.58 12.01 -6.58
C ILE A 194 6.84 13.32 -6.46
N ARG A 195 5.52 13.28 -6.49
CA ARG A 195 4.65 14.40 -6.17
C ARG A 195 3.64 13.98 -5.11
N ILE A 196 3.54 14.75 -4.05
CA ILE A 196 2.53 14.53 -3.00
C ILE A 196 1.28 15.34 -3.35
N GLU A 197 0.09 14.76 -3.23
CA GLU A 197 -1.17 15.47 -3.54
C GLU A 197 -1.30 16.75 -2.70
N GLY A 198 -1.73 17.84 -3.35
CA GLY A 198 -1.78 19.16 -2.73
C GLY A 198 -0.42 19.86 -2.62
N HIS A 199 0.68 19.21 -3.03
CA HIS A 199 2.03 19.73 -2.96
C HIS A 199 2.76 19.67 -4.33
N GLU A 200 3.98 20.20 -4.34
CA GLU A 200 4.90 20.15 -5.47
C GLU A 200 5.74 18.84 -5.47
N TYR A 201 6.86 18.82 -6.19
CA TYR A 201 7.73 17.65 -6.23
C TYR A 201 8.48 17.48 -4.92
N VAL A 202 8.77 16.24 -4.52
CA VAL A 202 9.60 15.98 -3.34
C VAL A 202 11.03 16.47 -3.59
N GLN A 203 11.52 17.36 -2.73
CA GLN A 203 12.89 17.85 -2.78
C GLN A 203 13.85 16.68 -2.51
N ASN A 204 14.87 16.55 -3.36
CA ASN A 204 15.80 15.41 -3.32
C ASN A 204 15.10 14.04 -3.47
N GLY A 205 13.87 14.02 -3.97
CA GLY A 205 13.11 12.82 -4.20
C GLY A 205 13.53 12.11 -5.48
N PHE A 206 13.36 10.80 -5.50
CA PHE A 206 13.47 10.00 -6.71
C PHE A 206 12.31 9.00 -6.78
N ALA A 207 11.92 8.64 -8.00
CA ALA A 207 11.19 7.43 -8.30
C ALA A 207 12.01 6.61 -9.30
N LEU A 208 12.07 5.29 -9.14
CA LEU A 208 12.79 4.37 -10.01
C LEU A 208 11.87 3.25 -10.41
N GLN A 209 11.85 2.92 -11.69
CA GLN A 209 11.18 1.72 -12.19
C GLN A 209 12.26 0.68 -12.53
N SER A 210 12.01 -0.56 -12.13
CA SER A 210 12.67 -1.76 -12.62
C SER A 210 11.65 -2.61 -13.39
N ASP A 211 12.00 -3.84 -13.74
CA ASP A 211 11.06 -4.74 -14.40
C ASP A 211 9.99 -5.26 -13.43
N ASN A 212 10.32 -5.36 -12.13
CA ASN A 212 9.44 -5.96 -11.12
C ASN A 212 8.80 -4.93 -10.20
N TYR A 213 9.46 -3.80 -9.93
CA TYR A 213 9.05 -2.87 -8.89
C TYR A 213 9.15 -1.40 -9.30
N GLU A 214 8.40 -0.58 -8.57
CA GLU A 214 8.54 0.87 -8.57
C GLU A 214 8.95 1.33 -7.18
N TYR A 215 10.17 1.83 -7.09
CA TYR A 215 10.79 2.34 -5.87
C TYR A 215 10.65 3.85 -5.81
N TYR A 216 10.61 4.38 -4.60
CA TYR A 216 10.72 5.81 -4.38
C TYR A 216 11.44 6.11 -3.07
N GLY A 217 11.91 7.34 -2.92
CA GLY A 217 12.67 7.72 -1.75
C GLY A 217 13.30 9.09 -1.87
N THR A 218 14.27 9.34 -1.01
CA THR A 218 15.07 10.57 -1.01
C THR A 218 16.56 10.25 -1.10
N VAL A 219 17.32 11.10 -1.77
CA VAL A 219 18.77 10.96 -1.96
C VAL A 219 19.51 12.21 -1.50
N VAL A 220 20.52 12.08 -0.66
CA VAL A 220 21.38 13.18 -0.21
C VAL A 220 22.83 12.78 -0.40
N ASN A 221 23.63 13.64 -1.04
CA ASN A 221 25.05 13.36 -1.32
C ASN A 221 25.29 12.00 -2.02
N ASN A 222 24.46 11.67 -3.00
CA ASN A 222 24.47 10.39 -3.73
C ASN A 222 24.20 9.15 -2.85
N ARG A 223 23.57 9.32 -1.69
CA ARG A 223 23.16 8.23 -0.80
C ARG A 223 21.66 8.29 -0.57
N ILE A 224 20.98 7.18 -0.82
CA ILE A 224 19.57 7.02 -0.51
C ILE A 224 19.43 7.10 1.00
N THR A 225 18.56 7.98 1.48
CA THR A 225 18.26 8.16 2.91
C THR A 225 16.93 7.51 3.30
N HIS A 226 15.95 7.49 2.41
CA HIS A 226 14.71 6.72 2.58
C HIS A 226 14.46 5.93 1.31
N LEU A 227 13.97 4.69 1.45
CA LEU A 227 13.67 3.80 0.34
C LEU A 227 12.36 3.08 0.60
N SER A 228 11.47 3.08 -0.39
CA SER A 228 10.11 2.56 -0.26
C SER A 228 9.62 2.00 -1.59
N LEU A 229 8.58 1.17 -1.55
CA LEU A 229 7.87 0.63 -2.72
C LEU A 229 6.48 1.26 -2.85
N THR A 230 6.00 1.43 -4.08
CA THR A 230 4.58 1.78 -4.32
C THR A 230 3.66 0.57 -4.23
N GLY A 231 4.19 -0.64 -4.43
CA GLY A 231 3.48 -1.91 -4.27
C GLY A 231 4.43 -3.10 -4.08
N PHE A 232 3.92 -4.17 -3.45
CA PHE A 232 4.66 -5.41 -3.22
C PHE A 232 3.71 -6.61 -3.21
N ASP A 233 3.90 -7.47 -4.20
CA ASP A 233 3.09 -8.67 -4.40
C ASP A 233 3.73 -9.89 -3.73
N SER A 234 4.99 -10.18 -4.05
CA SER A 234 5.73 -11.34 -3.55
C SER A 234 7.23 -11.11 -3.55
N VAL A 235 7.95 -11.96 -2.80
CA VAL A 235 9.41 -12.06 -2.85
C VAL A 235 9.84 -12.66 -4.19
N ASP A 236 10.67 -11.96 -4.93
CA ASP A 236 11.32 -12.43 -6.15
C ASP A 236 12.86 -12.28 -6.05
N ASP A 237 13.56 -12.58 -7.15
CA ASP A 237 15.03 -12.53 -7.21
C ASP A 237 15.58 -11.10 -7.06
N GLU A 238 14.84 -10.08 -7.48
CA GLU A 238 15.25 -8.68 -7.34
C GLU A 238 15.14 -8.24 -5.88
N PHE A 239 13.99 -8.51 -5.26
CA PHE A 239 13.78 -8.25 -3.84
C PHE A 239 14.79 -9.00 -2.97
N PHE A 240 14.98 -10.30 -3.22
CA PHE A 240 15.93 -11.13 -2.49
C PHE A 240 17.34 -10.54 -2.56
N ARG A 241 17.80 -10.17 -3.75
CA ARG A 241 19.13 -9.58 -3.96
C ARG A 241 19.27 -8.25 -3.23
N LEU A 242 18.25 -7.39 -3.29
CA LEU A 242 18.25 -6.09 -2.64
C LEU A 242 18.32 -6.24 -1.11
N VAL A 243 17.44 -7.05 -0.53
CA VAL A 243 17.37 -7.26 0.92
C VAL A 243 18.66 -7.88 1.46
N THR A 244 19.24 -8.85 0.75
CA THR A 244 20.47 -9.52 1.19
C THR A 244 21.72 -8.67 0.99
N THR A 245 21.81 -7.90 -0.10
CA THR A 245 23.00 -7.07 -0.41
C THR A 245 23.19 -5.92 0.58
N TRP A 246 22.10 -5.33 1.05
CA TRP A 246 22.14 -4.17 1.96
C TRP A 246 21.58 -4.45 3.35
N GLU A 247 21.37 -5.72 3.69
CA GLU A 247 20.85 -6.18 4.99
C GLU A 247 19.60 -5.40 5.41
N LEU A 248 18.57 -5.44 4.57
CA LEU A 248 17.33 -4.68 4.77
C LEU A 248 16.18 -5.57 5.22
N VAL A 249 15.12 -4.95 5.72
CA VAL A 249 13.80 -5.56 5.87
C VAL A 249 12.77 -4.66 5.22
N LEU A 250 11.72 -5.25 4.64
CA LEU A 250 10.59 -4.48 4.12
C LEU A 250 9.48 -4.45 5.17
N VAL A 251 9.04 -3.26 5.55
CA VAL A 251 7.96 -3.05 6.52
C VAL A 251 6.74 -2.47 5.82
N LYS A 252 5.61 -3.18 5.87
CA LYS A 252 4.30 -2.65 5.46
C LYS A 252 3.58 -2.14 6.69
N TRP A 253 3.76 -0.85 6.98
CA TRP A 253 3.29 -0.23 8.22
C TRP A 253 1.79 -0.30 8.42
N VAL A 254 1.01 -0.10 7.34
CA VAL A 254 -0.46 -0.20 7.39
C VAL A 254 -0.99 -1.62 7.63
N GLU A 255 -0.15 -2.63 7.47
CA GLU A 255 -0.48 -4.04 7.67
C GLU A 255 0.19 -4.63 8.92
N CYS A 256 1.03 -3.85 9.62
CA CYS A 256 1.89 -4.35 10.70
C CYS A 256 2.68 -5.61 10.29
N SER A 257 3.15 -5.68 9.05
CA SER A 257 3.88 -6.84 8.53
C SER A 257 5.33 -6.49 8.20
N ILE A 258 6.24 -7.41 8.53
CA ILE A 258 7.67 -7.30 8.27
C ILE A 258 8.05 -8.48 7.39
N THR A 259 8.58 -8.20 6.20
CA THR A 259 9.11 -9.20 5.28
C THR A 259 10.62 -9.20 5.38
N THR A 260 11.17 -10.36 5.73
CA THR A 260 12.62 -10.60 5.81
C THR A 260 12.98 -11.77 4.91
N VAL A 261 14.25 -11.85 4.54
CA VAL A 261 14.81 -12.99 3.84
C VAL A 261 15.91 -13.54 4.72
N GLN A 262 15.76 -14.77 5.20
CA GLN A 262 16.87 -15.47 5.83
C GLN A 262 17.77 -16.02 4.71
N PRO A 263 19.10 -15.79 4.75
CA PRO A 263 19.99 -16.56 3.92
C PRO A 263 19.86 -18.03 4.35
N ASP A 264 19.61 -18.93 3.40
CA ASP A 264 19.66 -20.37 3.65
C ASP A 264 21.02 -20.69 4.27
N ILE A 265 21.02 -21.04 5.55
CA ILE A 265 22.16 -21.67 6.17
C ILE A 265 22.19 -23.08 5.59
N THR A 266 22.86 -23.27 4.46
CA THR A 266 23.35 -24.59 4.10
C THR A 266 24.31 -25.01 5.20
N GLU A 267 23.83 -25.87 6.10
CA GLU A 267 24.67 -26.70 6.97
C GLU A 267 25.58 -27.54 6.06
N GLU A 268 26.76 -27.02 5.73
CA GLU A 268 27.87 -27.87 5.33
C GLU A 268 28.34 -28.60 6.60
N THR A 269 28.16 -29.91 6.56
CA THR A 269 28.54 -30.90 7.56
C THR A 269 30.02 -31.26 7.45
#